data_AF-A0A7S2PZH4-F1
#
_entry.id   AF-A0A7S2PZH4-F1
#
_cell.length_a   1.000
_cell.length_b   1.000
_cell.length_c   1.000
_cell.angle_alpha   90.00
_cell.angle_beta   90.00
_cell.angle_gamma   90.00
#
_symmetry.space_group_name_H-M   'P 1'
#
loop_
_entity.id
_entity.type
_entity.pdbx_description
1 polymer ?
#
loop_
_entity_poly.entity_id
_entity_poly.type
_entity_poly.pdbx_seq_one_letter_code
_entity_poly.pdbx_strand_id
1 'polypeptide(L)'
;RSKDIKGKCGAGMFGAFTYSPWDQESGDFYGNSDSFLFRLGPDPMGVYRPKGEKSNFMFFNPEARSKGYDQLAWGIGFGGTAQEPRLYIDEILDGSTAKDKDLTFENGPLLSNKDESNSYCGFEVEAIEAFGVGSSQVIEDAMNARVEHRKEAQKRIRNAMKGAKAAFLEDMQSGLVGAKVFKHRDEMRGRDGGCDMEKEG
;
A
#
# COMPACT_ATOMS: atom_id res chain seq x y z
N ARG A 1 -8.73 -14.53 -0.86
CA ARG A 1 -9.74 -14.52 0.24
C ARG A 1 -9.32 -15.58 1.26
N SER A 2 -8.38 -15.25 2.14
CA SER A 2 -7.82 -16.18 3.12
C SER A 2 -8.71 -16.22 4.35
N LYS A 3 -9.21 -17.41 4.71
CA LYS A 3 -9.87 -17.68 5.98
C LYS A 3 -8.79 -18.12 6.98
N ASP A 4 -8.94 -17.65 8.21
CA ASP A 4 -8.28 -18.15 9.43
C ASP A 4 -6.82 -17.74 9.69
N ILE A 5 -6.59 -16.43 9.87
CA ILE A 5 -5.49 -15.92 10.70
C ILE A 5 -6.11 -15.21 11.90
N LYS A 6 -6.58 -15.98 12.87
CA LYS A 6 -7.07 -15.47 14.17
C LYS A 6 -6.19 -15.92 15.34
N GLY A 7 -4.88 -15.97 15.13
CA GLY A 7 -3.95 -15.74 16.23
C GLY A 7 -3.92 -14.24 16.48
N LYS A 8 -4.74 -13.74 17.42
CA LYS A 8 -4.75 -12.30 17.74
C LYS A 8 -3.44 -11.94 18.42
N CYS A 9 -2.54 -11.31 17.67
CA CYS A 9 -1.40 -10.64 18.26
C CYS A 9 -1.82 -9.58 19.26
N GLY A 10 -0.93 -9.27 20.19
CA GLY A 10 -1.07 -8.09 21.05
C GLY A 10 -1.03 -6.82 20.21
N ALA A 11 -1.67 -5.76 20.72
CA ALA A 11 -1.42 -4.41 20.22
C ALA A 11 -0.02 -3.96 20.66
N GLY A 12 0.64 -3.14 19.85
CA GLY A 12 1.96 -2.62 20.20
C GLY A 12 2.47 -1.55 19.25
N MET A 13 3.47 -0.81 19.72
CA MET A 13 4.23 0.18 18.97
C MET A 13 5.59 -0.41 18.62
N PHE A 14 5.89 -0.50 17.33
CA PHE A 14 7.11 -1.09 16.80
C PHE A 14 7.37 -0.49 15.42
N GLY A 15 8.56 -0.71 14.89
CA GLY A 15 8.91 -0.19 13.58
C GLY A 15 10.32 -0.54 13.17
N ALA A 16 10.80 0.20 12.18
CA ALA A 16 12.14 0.07 11.62
C ALA A 16 12.79 1.44 11.55
N PHE A 17 14.09 1.48 11.83
CA PHE A 17 14.97 2.56 11.44
C PHE A 17 15.71 2.15 10.16
N THR A 18 15.74 3.04 9.18
CA THR A 18 16.48 2.87 7.93
C THR A 18 17.45 4.03 7.77
N TYR A 19 18.73 3.74 7.56
CA TYR A 19 19.72 4.77 7.27
C TYR A 19 19.64 5.22 5.79
N SER A 20 19.44 4.26 4.89
CA SER A 20 19.32 4.54 3.47
C SER A 20 17.99 5.24 3.15
N PRO A 21 17.99 6.21 2.21
CA PRO A 21 16.77 6.85 1.77
C PRO A 21 15.86 5.86 1.03
N TRP A 22 14.55 6.14 1.06
CA TRP A 22 13.53 5.40 0.31
C TRP A 22 13.41 5.97 -1.12
N ASP A 23 14.49 5.87 -1.89
CA ASP A 23 14.58 6.39 -3.26
C ASP A 23 14.49 5.29 -4.33
N GLN A 24 14.39 4.03 -3.90
CA GLN A 24 14.31 2.86 -4.78
C GLN A 24 12.97 2.17 -4.62
N GLU A 25 12.14 2.31 -5.65
CA GLU A 25 10.98 1.46 -5.89
C GLU A 25 11.49 0.15 -6.51
N SER A 26 11.61 -0.89 -5.68
CA SER A 26 12.14 -2.19 -6.08
C SER A 26 11.55 -3.31 -5.23
N GLY A 27 11.30 -4.46 -5.87
CA GLY A 27 11.05 -5.72 -5.18
C GLY A 27 12.31 -6.36 -4.59
N ASP A 28 13.50 -5.87 -5.00
CA ASP A 28 14.78 -6.31 -4.45
C ASP A 28 15.11 -5.55 -3.16
N PHE A 29 15.79 -6.24 -2.24
CA PHE A 29 16.24 -5.62 -1.00
C PHE A 29 17.41 -4.65 -1.24
N TYR A 30 17.37 -3.53 -0.54
CA TYR A 30 18.43 -2.54 -0.46
C TYR A 30 18.62 -2.09 1.00
N GLY A 31 19.46 -1.07 1.20
CA GLY A 31 19.79 -0.53 2.52
C GLY A 31 21.16 -0.96 3.03
N ASN A 32 21.41 -0.73 4.32
CA ASN A 32 22.67 -1.09 4.96
C ASN A 32 22.49 -1.61 6.40
N SER A 33 23.61 -2.03 7.01
CA SER A 33 23.68 -2.59 8.36
C SER A 33 23.42 -1.59 9.49
N ASP A 34 23.25 -0.30 9.21
CA ASP A 34 22.85 0.69 10.21
C ASP A 34 21.33 0.66 10.47
N SER A 35 20.57 -0.03 9.61
CA SER A 35 19.14 -0.25 9.79
C SER A 35 18.87 -1.22 10.94
N PHE A 36 17.80 -1.01 11.70
CA PHE A 36 17.40 -1.92 12.78
C PHE A 36 15.89 -1.92 12.97
N LEU A 37 15.37 -3.00 13.53
CA LEU A 37 13.97 -3.06 13.97
C LEU A 37 13.88 -2.70 15.44
N PHE A 38 12.73 -2.20 15.87
CA PHE A 38 12.52 -1.85 17.28
C PHE A 38 11.08 -2.10 17.72
N ARG A 39 10.92 -2.23 19.03
CA ARG A 39 9.65 -2.31 19.74
C ARG A 39 9.68 -1.32 20.90
N LEU A 40 8.63 -0.51 21.06
CA LEU A 40 8.51 0.54 22.08
C LEU A 40 7.52 0.21 23.20
N GLY A 41 6.53 -0.66 22.96
CA GLY A 41 5.54 -1.03 23.97
C GLY A 41 4.36 -1.81 23.38
N PRO A 42 3.46 -2.38 24.20
CA PRO A 42 3.45 -2.37 25.67
C PRO A 42 4.48 -3.33 26.31
N ASP A 43 5.05 -4.23 25.53
CA ASP A 43 6.12 -5.13 25.96
C ASP A 43 7.43 -4.37 26.21
N PRO A 44 8.40 -4.97 26.93
CA PRO A 44 9.71 -4.35 27.14
C PRO A 44 10.34 -3.89 25.83
N MET A 45 10.89 -2.68 25.84
CA MET A 45 11.53 -2.09 24.67
C MET A 45 12.60 -3.03 24.12
N GLY A 46 12.64 -3.17 22.79
CA GLY A 46 13.59 -4.05 22.10
C GLY A 46 14.18 -3.34 20.89
N VAL A 47 15.45 -3.59 20.62
CA VAL A 47 16.14 -3.16 19.40
C VAL A 47 16.78 -4.41 18.80
N TYR A 48 16.51 -4.67 17.54
CA TYR A 48 16.96 -5.85 16.81
C TYR A 48 17.87 -5.42 15.68
N ARG A 49 19.18 -5.59 15.89
CA ARG A 49 20.22 -5.16 14.94
C ARG A 49 20.47 -6.22 13.86
N PRO A 50 21.09 -5.86 12.74
CA PRO A 50 21.49 -6.84 11.74
C PRO A 50 22.53 -7.82 12.28
N LYS A 51 22.37 -9.12 11.97
CA LYS A 51 23.31 -10.19 12.33
C LYS A 51 24.52 -10.28 11.38
N GLY A 52 24.39 -9.74 10.17
CA GLY A 52 25.40 -9.83 9.11
C GLY A 52 25.33 -11.09 8.24
N GLU A 53 24.38 -12.01 8.46
CA GLU A 53 24.24 -13.23 7.63
C GLU A 53 23.56 -12.95 6.28
N LYS A 54 22.64 -11.99 6.24
CA LYS A 54 21.95 -11.50 5.05
C LYS A 54 21.91 -9.98 5.04
N SER A 55 21.87 -9.42 3.83
CA SER A 55 21.78 -7.97 3.57
C SER A 55 20.37 -7.55 3.14
N ASN A 56 19.34 -8.32 3.53
CA ASN A 56 17.96 -8.08 3.15
C ASN A 56 17.32 -7.06 4.11
N PHE A 57 17.75 -5.80 4.07
CA PHE A 57 17.39 -4.82 5.10
C PHE A 57 16.00 -4.22 4.90
N MET A 58 15.72 -3.69 3.70
CA MET A 58 14.45 -3.06 3.36
C MET A 58 14.13 -3.26 1.88
N PHE A 59 12.85 -3.31 1.52
CA PHE A 59 12.38 -3.14 0.14
C PHE A 59 11.11 -2.30 0.13
N PHE A 60 10.84 -1.69 -1.02
CA PHE A 60 9.63 -0.93 -1.27
C PHE A 60 9.10 -1.25 -2.66
N ASN A 61 8.02 -2.00 -2.72
CA ASN A 61 7.41 -2.43 -3.97
C ASN A 61 5.99 -1.85 -4.09
N PRO A 62 5.84 -0.59 -4.55
CA PRO A 62 4.53 0.07 -4.66
C PRO A 62 3.71 -0.37 -5.86
N GLU A 63 4.35 -0.92 -6.90
CA GLU A 63 3.68 -1.32 -8.14
C GLU A 63 4.32 -2.62 -8.66
N ALA A 64 3.79 -3.78 -8.27
CA ALA A 64 4.05 -4.96 -9.08
C ALA A 64 3.39 -4.73 -10.45
N ARG A 65 4.21 -4.52 -11.48
CA ARG A 65 3.81 -4.22 -12.87
C ARG A 65 3.00 -5.34 -13.54
N SER A 66 2.53 -6.33 -12.79
CA SER A 66 1.77 -7.47 -13.29
C SER A 66 0.89 -7.98 -12.16
N LYS A 67 -0.43 -7.80 -12.30
CA LYS A 67 -1.41 -8.39 -11.39
C LYS A 67 -1.19 -9.92 -11.29
N GLY A 68 -0.53 -10.38 -10.23
CA GLY A 68 -0.55 -11.77 -9.77
C GLY A 68 0.39 -12.77 -10.46
N TYR A 69 1.41 -12.34 -11.21
CA TYR A 69 2.29 -13.27 -11.95
C TYR A 69 3.67 -13.51 -11.33
N ASP A 70 4.21 -12.57 -10.54
CA ASP A 70 5.59 -12.62 -10.03
C ASP A 70 5.70 -13.13 -8.58
N GLN A 71 4.58 -13.30 -7.86
CA GLN A 71 4.54 -13.75 -6.45
C GLN A 71 5.36 -12.84 -5.50
N LEU A 72 5.62 -11.59 -5.90
CA LEU A 72 6.31 -10.61 -5.05
C LEU A 72 5.31 -9.91 -4.14
N ALA A 73 5.70 -9.69 -2.88
CA ALA A 73 4.87 -8.99 -1.91
C ALA A 73 4.73 -7.50 -2.28
N TRP A 74 3.54 -6.93 -2.05
CA TRP A 74 3.17 -5.57 -2.44
C TRP A 74 3.13 -4.65 -1.22
N GLY A 75 4.06 -3.72 -1.15
CA GLY A 75 4.18 -2.82 -0.01
C GLY A 75 5.61 -2.72 0.48
N ILE A 76 5.74 -2.61 1.80
CA ILE A 76 7.00 -2.33 2.47
C ILE A 76 7.41 -3.55 3.28
N GLY A 77 8.66 -3.98 3.13
CA GLY A 77 9.19 -5.07 3.93
C GLY A 77 10.59 -4.81 4.46
N PHE A 78 10.88 -5.48 5.58
CA PHE A 78 12.17 -5.45 6.23
C PHE A 78 12.55 -6.87 6.63
N GLY A 79 13.82 -7.24 6.45
CA GLY A 79 14.36 -8.53 6.92
C GLY A 79 13.77 -9.74 6.21
N GLY A 80 14.32 -10.92 6.50
CA GLY A 80 13.79 -12.17 5.92
C GLY A 80 13.98 -12.27 4.41
N THR A 81 12.94 -12.71 3.71
CA THR A 81 12.91 -12.85 2.24
C THR A 81 11.75 -12.05 1.66
N ALA A 82 11.69 -11.91 0.33
CA ALA A 82 10.60 -11.14 -0.30
C ALA A 82 9.23 -11.81 -0.09
N GLN A 83 9.19 -13.14 0.04
CA GLN A 83 7.97 -13.91 0.31
C GLN A 83 7.64 -13.97 1.80
N GLU A 84 8.68 -13.93 2.65
CA GLU A 84 8.54 -14.03 4.09
C GLU A 84 9.36 -12.94 4.81
N PRO A 85 8.93 -11.67 4.72
CA PRO A 85 9.65 -10.59 5.37
C PRO A 85 9.56 -10.71 6.90
N ARG A 86 10.55 -10.14 7.58
CA ARG A 86 10.53 -10.08 9.06
C ARG A 86 9.45 -9.13 9.56
N LEU A 87 9.33 -7.98 8.93
CA LEU A 87 8.23 -7.04 9.09
C LEU A 87 7.72 -6.73 7.71
N TYR A 88 6.42 -6.90 7.49
CA TYR A 88 5.74 -6.60 6.24
C TYR A 88 4.54 -5.71 6.51
N ILE A 89 4.45 -4.62 5.76
CA ILE A 89 3.31 -3.71 5.73
C ILE A 89 2.74 -3.77 4.33
N ASP A 90 1.51 -4.24 4.26
CA ASP A 90 0.79 -4.41 3.00
C ASP A 90 0.35 -3.07 2.39
N GLU A 91 0.28 -2.99 1.05
CA GLU A 91 -0.08 -1.75 0.33
C GLU A 91 -1.45 -1.17 0.72
N ILE A 92 -2.43 -2.03 1.00
CA ILE A 92 -3.78 -1.63 1.42
C ILE A 92 -3.96 -1.70 2.94
N LEU A 93 -2.86 -1.97 3.67
CA LEU A 93 -2.81 -2.13 5.12
C LEU A 93 -3.69 -3.27 5.66
N ASP A 94 -4.12 -4.20 4.79
CA ASP A 94 -5.00 -5.33 5.11
C ASP A 94 -4.28 -6.66 4.78
N GLY A 95 -3.39 -7.05 5.69
CA GLY A 95 -2.52 -8.22 5.51
C GLY A 95 -1.09 -8.05 6.02
N SER A 96 -0.86 -7.09 6.93
CA SER A 96 0.47 -6.81 7.47
C SER A 96 0.89 -7.89 8.48
N THR A 97 2.20 -8.19 8.51
CA THR A 97 2.73 -9.33 9.27
C THR A 97 4.06 -9.04 9.91
N ALA A 98 4.32 -9.69 11.05
CA ALA A 98 5.59 -9.63 11.76
C ALA A 98 6.00 -11.04 12.18
N LYS A 99 7.29 -11.35 12.08
CA LYS A 99 7.89 -12.59 12.59
C LYS A 99 8.74 -12.31 13.83
N ASP A 100 9.15 -13.35 14.55
CA ASP A 100 10.07 -13.27 15.69
C ASP A 100 11.53 -13.61 15.31
N LYS A 101 11.75 -14.19 14.12
CA LYS A 101 13.06 -14.69 13.65
C LYS A 101 13.20 -14.50 12.14
N ASP A 102 14.42 -14.23 11.71
CA ASP A 102 14.89 -14.24 10.33
C ASP A 102 16.43 -14.27 10.29
N LEU A 103 17.02 -14.26 9.09
CA LEU A 103 18.48 -14.30 8.88
C LEU A 103 19.13 -12.90 8.73
N THR A 104 18.35 -11.82 8.64
CA THR A 104 18.86 -10.45 8.57
C THR A 104 19.04 -9.85 9.95
N PHE A 105 18.00 -9.88 10.81
CA PHE A 105 17.97 -9.21 12.11
C PHE A 105 18.04 -10.18 13.28
N GLU A 106 18.46 -9.67 14.44
CA GLU A 106 18.40 -10.32 15.75
C GLU A 106 17.02 -10.95 16.04
N ASN A 107 17.03 -12.05 16.78
CA ASN A 107 15.80 -12.76 17.14
C ASN A 107 15.04 -12.00 18.24
N GLY A 108 13.71 -12.05 18.19
CA GLY A 108 12.82 -11.56 19.23
C GLY A 108 11.53 -10.91 18.69
N PRO A 109 10.40 -11.07 19.38
CA PRO A 109 9.10 -10.66 18.84
C PRO A 109 8.94 -9.14 18.74
N LEU A 110 8.50 -8.63 17.58
CA LEU A 110 8.05 -7.23 17.43
C LEU A 110 6.70 -6.98 18.10
N LEU A 111 5.85 -8.01 18.12
CA LEU A 111 4.55 -8.03 18.75
C LEU A 111 4.43 -9.29 19.59
N SER A 112 3.83 -9.17 20.78
CA SER A 112 3.48 -10.33 21.58
C SER A 112 2.52 -11.25 20.81
N ASN A 113 2.95 -12.49 20.59
CA ASN A 113 2.04 -13.53 20.14
C ASN A 113 1.43 -14.23 21.35
N LYS A 114 0.11 -14.42 21.34
CA LYS A 114 -0.60 -15.19 22.37
C LYS A 114 -0.43 -16.70 22.17
N ASP A 115 -0.01 -17.10 20.97
CA ASP A 115 0.29 -18.47 20.61
C ASP A 115 1.81 -18.65 20.46
N GLU A 116 2.45 -19.19 21.49
CA GLU A 116 3.91 -19.42 21.51
C GLU A 116 4.37 -20.45 20.46
N SER A 117 3.44 -21.24 19.88
CA SER A 117 3.77 -22.21 18.84
C SER A 117 3.96 -21.58 17.46
N ASN A 118 3.53 -20.31 17.29
CA ASN A 118 3.59 -19.63 16.01
C ASN A 118 4.54 -18.43 16.07
N SER A 119 5.63 -18.49 15.29
CA SER A 119 6.59 -17.38 15.12
C SER A 119 6.04 -16.22 14.29
N TYR A 120 4.82 -16.36 13.78
CA TYR A 120 4.18 -15.43 12.86
C TYR A 120 2.99 -14.73 13.50
N CYS A 121 2.91 -13.43 13.24
CA CYS A 121 1.91 -12.54 13.79
C CYS A 121 1.30 -11.67 12.69
N GLY A 122 0.00 -11.82 12.43
CA GLY A 122 -0.76 -10.88 11.59
C GLY A 122 -1.30 -9.71 12.41
N PHE A 123 -1.19 -8.49 11.90
CA PHE A 123 -1.67 -7.30 12.60
C PHE A 123 -2.40 -6.32 11.66
N GLU A 124 -3.31 -5.54 12.25
CA GLU A 124 -3.98 -4.43 11.60
C GLU A 124 -3.23 -3.14 11.91
N VAL A 125 -3.06 -2.29 10.90
CA VAL A 125 -2.35 -1.02 11.04
C VAL A 125 -3.32 0.06 11.50
N GLU A 126 -3.15 0.54 12.73
CA GLU A 126 -3.94 1.67 13.24
C GLU A 126 -3.38 3.02 12.78
N ALA A 127 -2.06 3.19 12.83
CA ALA A 127 -1.36 4.40 12.39
C ALA A 127 0.07 4.09 11.94
N ILE A 128 0.57 4.86 10.96
CA ILE A 128 1.97 4.85 10.54
C ILE A 128 2.50 6.27 10.61
N GLU A 129 3.65 6.43 11.27
CA GLU A 129 4.37 7.69 11.36
C GLU A 129 5.80 7.49 10.83
N ALA A 130 6.25 8.40 9.97
CA ALA A 130 7.60 8.42 9.43
C ALA A 130 8.32 9.68 9.89
N PHE A 131 9.45 9.50 10.56
CA PHE A 131 10.26 10.58 11.11
C PHE A 131 11.60 10.65 10.37
N GLY A 132 11.85 11.79 9.71
CA GLY A 132 13.16 12.11 9.16
C GLY A 132 14.03 12.81 10.20
N VAL A 133 15.25 12.32 10.41
CA VAL A 133 16.25 12.95 11.27
C VAL A 133 17.45 13.39 10.43
N GLY A 134 17.99 14.57 10.71
CA GLY A 134 19.09 15.14 9.93
C GLY A 134 19.56 16.47 10.49
N SER A 135 20.56 17.07 9.87
CA SER A 135 20.96 18.45 10.18
C SER A 135 19.84 19.42 9.82
N SER A 136 19.87 20.63 10.38
CA SER A 136 18.88 21.68 10.07
C SER A 136 18.77 21.94 8.56
N GLN A 137 19.90 21.90 7.84
CA GLN A 137 19.92 22.07 6.39
C GLN A 137 19.17 20.93 5.68
N VAL A 138 19.46 19.67 6.03
CA VAL A 138 18.80 18.50 5.43
C VAL A 138 17.30 18.53 5.69
N ILE A 139 16.90 18.95 6.91
CA ILE A 139 15.49 19.10 7.27
C ILE A 139 14.82 20.19 6.44
N GLU A 140 15.45 21.35 6.29
CA GLU A 140 14.93 22.47 5.50
C GLU A 140 14.78 22.10 4.02
N ASP A 141 15.79 21.48 3.43
CA ASP A 141 15.77 21.00 2.04
C ASP A 141 14.64 19.98 1.84
N ALA A 142 14.47 19.03 2.77
CA ALA A 142 13.39 18.05 2.72
C ALA A 142 12.00 18.70 2.86
N MET A 143 11.86 19.73 3.71
CA MET A 143 10.59 20.48 3.83
C MET A 143 10.26 21.22 2.53
N ASN A 144 11.26 21.85 1.90
CA ASN A 144 11.10 22.54 0.63
C ASN A 144 10.70 21.58 -0.49
N ALA A 145 11.42 20.46 -0.64
CA ALA A 145 11.09 19.42 -1.60
C ALA A 145 9.67 18.88 -1.41
N ARG A 146 9.22 18.70 -0.15
CA ARG A 146 7.85 18.28 0.16
C ARG A 146 6.81 19.31 -0.28
N VAL A 147 7.07 20.60 -0.08
CA VAL A 147 6.19 21.69 -0.51
C VAL A 147 6.10 21.73 -2.03
N GLU A 148 7.23 21.60 -2.73
CA GLU A 148 7.28 21.55 -4.19
C GLU A 148 6.51 20.36 -4.74
N HIS A 149 6.76 19.15 -4.21
CA HIS A 149 6.04 17.95 -4.63
C HIS A 149 4.52 18.09 -4.46
N ARG A 150 4.05 18.68 -3.35
CA ARG A 150 2.62 18.95 -3.15
C ARG A 150 2.07 19.94 -4.18
N LYS A 151 2.81 21.00 -4.50
CA LYS A 151 2.42 21.97 -5.54
C LYS A 151 2.32 21.30 -6.90
N GLU A 152 3.29 20.45 -7.25
CA GLU A 152 3.29 19.70 -8.51
C GLU A 152 2.13 18.72 -8.61
N ALA A 153 1.89 17.92 -7.56
CA ALA A 153 0.76 17.00 -7.50
C ALA A 153 -0.58 17.75 -7.66
N GLN A 154 -0.76 18.87 -6.97
CA GLN A 154 -1.94 19.72 -7.13
C GLN A 154 -2.09 20.28 -8.55
N LYS A 155 -0.98 20.67 -9.18
CA LYS A 155 -0.98 21.13 -10.58
C LYS A 155 -1.39 20.01 -11.53
N ARG A 156 -0.89 18.79 -11.34
CA ARG A 156 -1.28 17.60 -12.13
C ARG A 156 -2.78 17.32 -11.99
N ILE A 157 -3.30 17.29 -10.75
CA ILE A 157 -4.73 17.09 -10.47
C ILE A 157 -5.57 18.18 -11.15
N ARG A 158 -5.17 19.45 -11.04
CA ARG A 158 -5.89 20.58 -11.67
C ARG A 158 -5.91 20.48 -13.18
N ASN A 159 -4.79 20.10 -13.80
CA ASN A 159 -4.70 19.93 -15.25
C ASN A 159 -5.57 18.75 -15.73
N ALA A 160 -5.56 17.63 -15.02
CA ALA A 160 -6.44 16.50 -15.29
C ALA A 160 -7.93 16.90 -15.21
N MET A 161 -8.33 17.63 -14.16
CA MET A 161 -9.70 18.13 -14.03
C MET A 161 -10.09 19.14 -15.12
N LYS A 162 -9.15 19.99 -15.58
CA LYS A 162 -9.39 20.87 -16.73
C LYS A 162 -9.61 20.08 -18.01
N GLY A 163 -8.78 19.05 -18.26
CA GLY A 163 -8.94 18.15 -19.40
C GLY A 163 -10.28 17.42 -19.38
N ALA A 164 -10.68 16.87 -18.22
CA ALA A 164 -11.97 16.21 -18.04
C ALA A 164 -13.16 17.17 -18.26
N LYS A 165 -13.07 18.42 -17.77
CA LYS A 165 -14.10 19.44 -18.01
C LYS A 165 -14.19 19.86 -19.48
N ALA A 166 -13.05 20.00 -20.16
CA ALA A 166 -13.01 20.34 -21.58
C ALA A 166 -13.63 19.22 -22.43
N ALA A 167 -13.25 17.96 -22.17
CA ALA A 167 -13.85 16.80 -22.83
C ALA A 167 -15.37 16.70 -22.57
N PHE A 168 -15.81 16.96 -21.34
CA PHE A 168 -17.24 17.00 -21.01
C PHE A 168 -18.00 18.10 -21.77
N LEU A 169 -17.42 19.30 -21.89
CA LEU A 169 -18.03 20.40 -22.65
C LEU A 169 -18.08 20.10 -24.15
N GLU A 170 -17.04 19.47 -24.69
CA GLU A 170 -17.00 19.01 -26.08
C GLU A 170 -18.06 17.93 -26.34
N ASP A 171 -18.24 16.94 -25.45
CA ASP A 171 -19.30 15.94 -25.53
C ASP A 171 -20.72 16.56 -25.45
N MET A 172 -20.87 17.65 -24.70
CA MET A 172 -22.12 18.40 -24.60
C MET A 172 -22.39 19.23 -25.87
N GLN A 173 -21.37 19.88 -26.43
CA GLN A 173 -21.48 20.70 -27.65
C GLN A 173 -21.60 19.87 -28.93
N SER A 174 -20.90 18.73 -29.00
CA SER A 174 -21.00 17.77 -30.10
C SER A 174 -22.34 17.02 -30.13
N GLY A 175 -23.20 17.23 -29.12
CA GLY A 175 -24.54 16.65 -29.07
C GLY A 175 -24.57 15.16 -28.72
N LEU A 176 -23.44 14.54 -28.37
CA LEU A 176 -23.36 13.12 -27.99
C LEU A 176 -24.16 12.81 -26.71
N VAL A 177 -24.17 13.73 -25.74
CA VAL A 177 -25.00 13.62 -24.53
C VAL A 177 -26.48 13.76 -24.85
N GLY A 178 -26.85 14.69 -25.73
CA GLY A 178 -28.23 14.84 -26.21
C GLY A 178 -28.71 13.61 -26.96
N ALA A 179 -27.95 13.13 -27.95
CA ALA A 179 -28.33 12.02 -28.81
C ALA A 179 -28.52 10.69 -28.06
N LYS A 180 -27.74 10.42 -27.00
CA LYS A 180 -27.91 9.20 -26.17
C LYS A 180 -29.05 9.33 -25.15
N VAL A 181 -29.23 10.49 -24.53
CA VAL A 181 -30.30 10.72 -23.54
C VAL A 181 -31.68 10.80 -24.21
N PHE A 182 -31.79 11.39 -25.40
CA PHE A 182 -33.04 11.42 -26.16
C PHE A 182 -33.38 10.05 -26.80
N LYS A 183 -32.39 9.27 -27.25
CA LYS A 183 -32.63 7.89 -27.74
C LYS A 183 -33.27 6.99 -26.69
N HIS A 184 -32.82 7.04 -25.44
CA HIS A 184 -33.40 6.24 -24.37
C HIS A 184 -34.83 6.67 -24.01
N ARG A 185 -35.18 7.95 -24.21
CA ARG A 185 -36.53 8.46 -23.99
C ARG A 185 -37.50 8.05 -25.09
N ASP A 186 -37.04 8.02 -26.35
CA ASP A 186 -37.86 7.57 -27.48
C ASP A 186 -38.04 6.04 -27.50
N GLU A 187 -37.03 5.26 -27.09
CA GLU A 187 -37.14 3.80 -26.93
C GLU A 187 -38.10 3.37 -25.81
N MET A 188 -38.24 4.18 -24.74
CA MET A 188 -39.21 3.92 -23.67
C MET A 188 -40.65 4.32 -24.03
N ARG A 189 -40.82 5.20 -25.02
CA ARG A 189 -42.13 5.71 -25.45
C ARG A 189 -42.76 4.88 -26.58
N GLY A 190 -41.99 4.01 -27.22
CA GLY A 190 -42.45 3.06 -28.25
C GLY A 190 -42.87 1.69 -27.72
N ARG A 191 -42.95 1.49 -26.39
CA ARG A 191 -43.24 0.20 -25.76
C ARG A 191 -44.67 0.03 -25.22
N ASP A 192 -45.58 0.93 -25.60
CA ASP A 192 -47.02 0.79 -25.33
C ASP A 192 -47.76 0.50 -26.64
N GLY A 193 -47.92 -0.78 -27.00
CA GLY A 193 -48.74 -1.16 -28.15
C GLY A 193 -48.69 -2.64 -28.54
N GLY A 194 -49.64 -3.42 -28.02
CA GLY A 194 -50.22 -4.58 -28.70
C GLY A 194 -49.60 -5.94 -28.40
N CYS A 195 -50.12 -6.64 -27.38
CA CYS A 195 -50.05 -8.10 -27.31
C CYS A 195 -51.16 -8.68 -28.20
N ASP A 196 -50.83 -9.16 -29.40
CA ASP A 196 -51.71 -10.05 -30.16
C ASP A 196 -51.11 -11.46 -30.14
N MET A 197 -51.84 -12.39 -29.51
CA MET A 197 -51.58 -13.82 -29.56
C MET A 197 -52.20 -14.39 -30.83
N GLU A 198 -51.39 -14.90 -31.76
CA GLU A 198 -51.87 -15.69 -32.88
C GLU A 198 -52.01 -17.18 -32.50
N LYS A 199 -53.16 -17.74 -32.84
CA LYS A 199 -53.52 -19.16 -32.69
C LYS A 199 -52.87 -19.98 -33.80
N GLU A 200 -52.20 -21.07 -33.42
CA GLU A 200 -51.81 -22.15 -34.33
C GLU A 200 -53.05 -22.97 -34.75
N GLY A 201 -53.05 -23.41 -36.01
CA GLY A 201 -54.02 -24.34 -36.59
C GLY A 201 -53.65 -25.80 -36.37
#